data_AF-V4TJC0-F1
#
_entry.id   AF-V4TJC0-F1
#
_cell.length_a   1.000
_cell.length_b   1.000
_cell.length_c   1.000
_cell.angle_alpha   90.00
_cell.angle_beta   90.00
_cell.angle_gamma   90.00
#
_symmetry.space_group_name_H-M   'P 1'
#
loop_
_entity.id
_entity.type
_entity.pdbx_description
1 polymer ?
#
loop_
_entity_poly.entity_id
_entity_poly.type
_entity_poly.pdbx_seq_one_letter_code
_entity_poly.pdbx_strand_id
1 'polypeptide(L)'
;AHALIIGGKLQLHRHDHHSRRRHHHEHSSDLKLFVFGDSYADTGNCRNSVPGPYGITFPGKPAGRFSDGRVLTDYIAPYLGTKSPVSYKNWRKSGKRSQLKYGMNFAHGGTGVFNTLVDEPNMTTQVKFFQQLLEEKVFTKHDLNSSVALVSLAGNDYATYLVKNNSDLQ
;
A
#
# COMPACT_ATOMS: atom_id res chain seq x y z
N ALA A 1 13.92 1.24 -7.89
CA ALA A 1 12.52 1.32 -7.44
C ALA A 1 12.19 2.78 -7.19
N HIS A 2 11.14 3.32 -7.81
CA HIS A 2 10.68 4.67 -7.51
C HIS A 2 9.52 4.56 -6.51
N ALA A 3 9.73 5.07 -5.31
CA ALA A 3 8.68 5.24 -4.32
C ALA A 3 8.42 6.74 -4.17
N LEU A 4 7.19 7.17 -4.47
CA LEU A 4 6.76 8.56 -4.26
C LEU A 4 5.85 8.60 -3.04
N ILE A 5 6.22 9.42 -2.08
CA ILE A 5 5.39 9.77 -0.92
C ILE A 5 4.78 11.14 -1.22
N ILE A 6 3.47 11.20 -1.39
CA ILE A 6 2.73 12.47 -1.49
C ILE A 6 2.03 12.70 -0.16
N GLY A 7 2.50 13.68 0.61
CA GLY A 7 1.94 14.01 1.93
C GLY A 7 1.06 15.26 1.90
N GLY A 8 -0.09 15.22 2.57
CA GLY A 8 -0.74 16.42 3.11
C GLY A 8 0.08 17.02 4.25
N LYS A 9 -0.15 18.31 4.56
CA LYS A 9 0.62 19.12 5.54
C LYS A 9 1.11 18.30 6.74
N LEU A 10 2.41 17.99 6.75
CA LEU A 10 3.08 17.39 7.90
C LEU A 10 3.41 18.51 8.89
N GLN A 11 2.65 18.64 9.96
CA GLN A 11 2.89 19.68 10.96
C GLN A 11 3.97 19.19 11.94
N LEU A 12 5.22 19.48 11.61
CA LEU A 12 6.38 19.16 12.44
C LEU A 12 6.46 20.16 13.60
N HIS A 13 6.14 19.75 14.83
CA HIS A 13 6.37 20.57 16.02
C HIS A 13 7.78 20.32 16.58
N ARG A 14 8.58 21.40 16.68
CA ARG A 14 9.85 21.42 17.45
C ARG A 14 9.52 21.32 18.95
N HIS A 15 10.29 20.51 19.66
CA HIS A 15 10.23 20.40 21.12
C HIS A 15 11.37 21.18 21.78
N ASP A 16 11.01 22.20 22.57
CA ASP A 16 11.88 22.76 23.60
C ASP A 16 11.76 21.94 24.90
N HIS A 17 12.88 21.80 25.59
CA HIS A 17 13.04 21.02 26.82
C HIS A 17 12.35 21.69 28.03
N HIS A 18 11.51 20.95 28.77
CA HIS A 18 11.61 20.76 30.22
C HIS A 18 10.44 19.91 30.81
N SER A 19 10.81 19.08 31.80
CA SER A 19 9.99 18.37 32.80
C SER A 19 9.28 17.06 32.44
N ARG A 20 9.62 16.03 33.23
CA ARG A 20 9.13 14.66 33.23
C ARG A 20 7.64 14.59 33.63
N ARG A 21 6.79 14.19 32.69
CA ARG A 21 5.55 13.44 32.98
C ARG A 21 5.49 12.25 32.04
N ARG A 22 5.46 11.03 32.60
CA ARG A 22 5.17 9.81 31.85
C ARG A 22 3.70 9.79 31.48
N HIS A 23 3.35 10.50 30.41
CA HIS A 23 2.14 10.22 29.66
C HIS A 23 2.51 9.19 28.59
N HIS A 24 1.96 7.98 28.72
CA HIS A 24 1.82 7.10 27.57
C HIS A 24 0.90 7.80 26.56
N HIS A 25 1.49 8.62 25.70
CA HIS A 25 0.78 9.14 24.55
C HIS A 25 0.66 7.98 23.56
N GLU A 26 -0.45 7.26 23.66
CA GLU A 26 -1.00 6.51 22.54
C GLU A 26 -1.39 7.55 21.48
N HIS A 27 -0.39 8.02 20.72
CA HIS A 27 -0.61 8.87 19.57
C HIS A 27 -1.19 7.97 18.47
N SER A 28 -2.48 7.65 18.59
CA SER A 28 -3.25 7.13 17.46
C SER A 28 -3.27 8.26 16.44
N SER A 29 -2.28 8.31 15.54
CA SER A 29 -2.36 9.24 14.44
C SER A 29 -3.64 8.93 13.68
N ASP A 30 -4.48 9.94 13.43
CA ASP A 30 -5.60 9.83 12.50
C ASP A 30 -5.12 9.69 11.03
N LEU A 31 -3.82 9.47 10.84
CA LEU A 31 -3.16 9.36 9.57
C LEU A 31 -3.56 8.08 8.86
N LYS A 32 -4.15 8.28 7.68
CA LYS A 32 -4.47 7.19 6.75
C LYS A 32 -3.40 7.06 5.70
N LEU A 33 -2.95 5.83 5.49
CA LEU A 33 -2.02 5.49 4.43
C LEU A 33 -2.79 4.85 3.27
N PHE A 34 -2.75 5.49 2.11
CA PHE A 34 -3.27 4.95 0.86
C PHE A 34 -2.12 4.43 0.01
N VAL A 35 -2.14 3.15 -0.33
CA VAL A 35 -1.03 2.50 -1.02
C VAL A 35 -1.44 2.08 -2.42
N PHE A 36 -0.62 2.43 -3.41
CA PHE A 36 -0.76 2.04 -4.81
C PHE A 36 0.57 1.48 -5.27
N GLY A 37 0.53 0.54 -6.22
CA GLY A 37 1.75 0.01 -6.77
C GLY A 37 1.73 -1.48 -7.01
N ASP A 38 2.92 -2.06 -6.96
CA ASP A 38 3.22 -3.43 -7.33
C ASP A 38 3.52 -4.34 -6.12
N SER A 39 4.21 -5.45 -6.39
CA SER A 39 4.58 -6.48 -5.41
C SER A 39 5.39 -5.94 -4.24
N TYR A 40 6.12 -4.83 -4.41
CA TYR A 40 6.90 -4.23 -3.32
C TYR A 40 6.03 -3.59 -2.24
N ALA A 41 4.76 -3.33 -2.54
CA ALA A 41 3.82 -2.71 -1.62
C ALA A 41 2.57 -3.55 -1.34
N ASP A 42 2.28 -4.57 -2.15
CA ASP A 42 1.11 -5.44 -1.99
C ASP A 42 1.13 -6.26 -0.68
N THR A 43 0.02 -6.17 0.08
CA THR A 43 -0.19 -6.89 1.34
C THR A 43 -1.34 -7.90 1.27
N GLY A 44 -1.77 -8.27 0.06
CA GLY A 44 -2.68 -9.38 -0.20
C GLY A 44 -3.84 -9.08 -1.15
N ASN A 45 -3.63 -8.26 -2.16
CA ASN A 45 -4.56 -8.10 -3.28
C ASN A 45 -4.32 -9.17 -4.37
N CYS A 46 -3.09 -9.44 -4.76
CA CYS A 46 -2.81 -10.53 -5.70
C CYS A 46 -3.17 -11.92 -5.15
N ARG A 47 -3.41 -12.87 -6.05
CA ARG A 47 -3.62 -14.27 -5.65
C ARG A 47 -2.30 -14.87 -5.13
N ASN A 48 -2.38 -15.63 -4.05
CA ASN A 48 -1.28 -16.35 -3.38
C ASN A 48 -0.69 -17.49 -4.24
N SER A 49 -0.37 -17.25 -5.51
CA SER A 49 -0.03 -18.29 -6.47
C SER A 49 1.47 -18.40 -6.75
N VAL A 50 2.33 -17.70 -6.01
CA VAL A 50 3.78 -17.86 -6.15
C VAL A 50 4.25 -18.89 -5.11
N PRO A 51 4.74 -20.08 -5.53
CA PRO A 51 5.34 -21.03 -4.62
C PRO A 51 6.64 -20.42 -4.09
N GLY A 52 6.66 -20.11 -2.80
CA GLY A 52 7.80 -19.52 -2.13
C GLY A 52 7.55 -19.42 -0.63
N PRO A 53 8.58 -19.09 0.17
CA PRO A 53 8.47 -18.96 1.63
C PRO A 53 7.66 -17.73 2.06
N TYR A 54 6.71 -17.25 1.26
CA TYR A 54 6.05 -15.98 1.50
C TYR A 54 5.26 -15.97 2.81
N GLY A 55 5.59 -15.01 3.66
CA GLY A 55 5.02 -14.84 4.97
C GLY A 55 5.58 -15.72 6.09
N ILE A 56 6.62 -16.55 5.86
CA ILE A 56 7.17 -17.43 6.92
C ILE A 56 7.77 -16.66 8.10
N THR A 57 8.42 -15.51 7.87
CA THR A 57 9.03 -14.69 8.93
C THR A 57 8.03 -13.68 9.48
N PHE A 58 7.15 -13.15 8.61
CA PHE A 58 6.03 -12.30 8.99
C PHE A 58 4.91 -12.38 7.95
N PRO A 59 3.65 -12.66 8.33
CA PRO A 59 3.14 -12.82 9.71
C PRO A 59 3.22 -14.27 10.25
N GLY A 60 4.11 -15.11 9.74
CA GLY A 60 4.19 -16.54 10.08
C GLY A 60 3.26 -17.45 9.25
N LYS A 61 2.61 -16.89 8.21
CA LYS A 61 1.75 -17.60 7.26
C LYS A 61 1.63 -16.81 5.95
N PRO A 62 1.31 -17.48 4.82
CA PRO A 62 1.02 -16.80 3.57
C PRO A 62 -0.11 -15.77 3.74
N ALA A 63 0.24 -14.50 3.50
CA ALA A 63 -0.67 -13.36 3.66
C ALA A 63 -0.65 -12.43 2.43
N GLY A 64 -0.17 -12.92 1.28
CA GLY A 64 -0.17 -12.20 0.01
C GLY A 64 0.87 -11.09 -0.13
N ARG A 65 1.94 -11.15 0.67
CA ARG A 65 3.16 -10.35 0.50
C ARG A 65 4.14 -11.07 -0.42
N PHE A 66 4.79 -10.34 -1.32
CA PHE A 66 5.84 -10.88 -2.18
C PHE A 66 7.20 -10.86 -1.46
N SER A 67 7.22 -11.38 -0.24
CA SER A 67 8.38 -11.50 0.64
C SER A 67 8.11 -12.61 1.65
N ASP A 68 9.18 -13.23 2.15
CA ASP A 68 9.13 -14.09 3.33
C ASP A 68 8.61 -13.37 4.59
N GLY A 69 8.74 -12.03 4.63
CA GLY A 69 8.27 -11.19 5.72
C GLY A 69 7.55 -9.94 5.25
N ARG A 70 8.05 -8.78 5.71
CA ARG A 70 7.46 -7.46 5.50
C ARG A 70 7.76 -6.92 4.11
N VAL A 71 6.81 -6.17 3.55
CA VAL A 71 6.99 -5.37 2.32
C VAL A 71 7.08 -3.88 2.65
N LEU A 72 7.32 -3.02 1.65
CA LEU A 72 7.55 -1.57 1.85
C LEU A 72 6.45 -0.91 2.69
N THR A 73 5.19 -1.27 2.43
CA THR A 73 4.01 -0.83 3.19
C THR A 73 4.15 -1.09 4.69
N ASP A 74 4.66 -2.25 5.09
CA ASP A 74 4.82 -2.64 6.49
C ASP A 74 5.97 -1.95 7.20
N TYR A 75 6.95 -1.44 6.44
CA TYR A 75 8.05 -0.65 6.97
C TYR A 75 7.64 0.81 7.09
N ILE A 76 6.99 1.39 6.07
CA ILE A 76 6.63 2.82 6.07
C ILE A 76 5.53 3.15 7.10
N ALA A 77 4.52 2.29 7.26
CA ALA A 77 3.39 2.61 8.13
C ALA A 77 3.80 2.95 9.58
N PRO A 78 4.67 2.16 10.27
CA PRO A 78 5.19 2.53 11.58
C PRO A 78 5.94 3.87 11.63
N TYR A 79 6.74 4.20 10.60
CA TYR A 79 7.44 5.49 10.53
C TYR A 79 6.49 6.68 10.43
N LEU A 80 5.30 6.48 9.85
CA LEU A 80 4.23 7.47 9.79
C LEU A 80 3.32 7.49 11.03
N GLY A 81 3.64 6.67 12.06
CA GLY A 81 2.82 6.58 13.27
C GLY A 81 1.47 5.88 13.05
N THR A 82 1.35 5.05 12.00
CA THR A 82 0.13 4.29 11.67
C THR A 82 0.44 2.78 11.55
N LYS A 83 -0.55 1.96 11.16
CA LYS A 83 -0.37 0.52 10.89
C LYS A 83 -0.55 0.21 9.41
N SER A 84 -0.05 -0.94 8.97
CA SER A 84 -0.26 -1.39 7.58
C SER A 84 -1.76 -1.42 7.26
N PRO A 85 -2.20 -0.72 6.20
CA PRO A 85 -3.61 -0.70 5.83
C PRO A 85 -4.07 -2.07 5.31
N VAL A 86 -5.38 -2.31 5.43
CA VAL A 86 -6.02 -3.51 4.86
C VAL A 86 -5.93 -3.48 3.33
N SER A 87 -5.70 -4.63 2.69
CA SER A 87 -5.78 -4.74 1.23
C SER A 87 -7.22 -4.58 0.76
N TYR A 88 -7.42 -3.89 -0.37
CA TYR A 88 -8.72 -3.62 -0.98
C TYR A 88 -9.53 -4.90 -1.12
N LYS A 89 -8.92 -5.97 -1.66
CA LYS A 89 -9.56 -7.28 -1.83
C LYS A 89 -10.01 -7.90 -0.51
N ASN A 90 -9.18 -7.87 0.52
CA ASN A 90 -9.53 -8.47 1.82
C ASN A 90 -10.63 -7.68 2.52
N TRP A 91 -10.63 -6.35 2.39
CA TRP A 91 -11.71 -5.50 2.89
C TRP A 91 -13.02 -5.73 2.12
N ARG A 92 -13.00 -5.79 0.78
CA ARG A 92 -14.20 -6.09 -0.04
C ARG A 92 -14.84 -7.43 0.33
N LYS A 93 -14.06 -8.41 0.78
CA LYS A 93 -14.57 -9.69 1.31
C LYS A 93 -15.16 -9.57 2.72
N SER A 94 -14.62 -8.72 3.57
CA SER A 94 -15.00 -8.63 4.98
C SER A 94 -16.12 -7.62 5.26
N GLY A 95 -16.15 -6.51 4.52
CA GLY A 95 -17.03 -5.36 4.73
C GLY A 95 -16.79 -4.55 6.02
N LYS A 96 -15.77 -4.88 6.81
CA LYS A 96 -15.60 -4.31 8.17
C LYS A 96 -15.00 -2.90 8.12
N ARG A 97 -15.78 -1.88 8.47
CA ARG A 97 -15.31 -0.48 8.50
C ARG A 97 -14.18 -0.23 9.49
N SER A 98 -14.10 -0.99 10.59
CA SER A 98 -12.99 -0.87 11.55
C SER A 98 -11.61 -1.15 10.94
N GLN A 99 -11.54 -1.89 9.83
CA GLN A 99 -10.29 -2.15 9.10
C GLN A 99 -9.79 -0.93 8.32
N LEU A 100 -10.64 0.08 8.10
CA LEU A 100 -10.33 1.30 7.35
C LEU A 100 -9.62 2.36 8.20
N LYS A 101 -9.46 2.12 9.51
CA LYS A 101 -8.84 3.06 10.45
C LYS A 101 -7.48 3.58 9.94
N TYR A 102 -6.71 2.71 9.29
CA TYR A 102 -5.34 3.01 8.86
C TYR A 102 -5.21 3.34 7.37
N GLY A 103 -6.33 3.48 6.64
CA GLY A 103 -6.35 3.67 5.20
C GLY A 103 -6.56 2.36 4.43
N MET A 104 -6.00 2.26 3.22
CA MET A 104 -6.23 1.14 2.32
C MET A 104 -5.06 0.87 1.37
N ASN A 105 -4.81 -0.40 1.09
CA ASN A 105 -3.83 -0.84 0.11
C ASN A 105 -4.49 -1.33 -1.19
N PHE A 106 -4.22 -0.65 -2.29
CA PHE A 106 -4.68 -0.96 -3.65
C PHE A 106 -3.57 -1.61 -4.53
N ALA A 107 -2.35 -1.77 -4.02
CA ALA A 107 -1.24 -2.34 -4.77
C ALA A 107 -1.47 -3.80 -5.17
N HIS A 108 -1.03 -4.20 -6.36
CA HIS A 108 -1.13 -5.56 -6.90
C HIS A 108 0.21 -6.01 -7.48
N GLY A 109 0.74 -7.14 -7.03
CA GLY A 109 1.92 -7.80 -7.62
C GLY A 109 1.96 -7.84 -9.15
N GLY A 110 3.11 -7.48 -9.73
CA GLY A 110 3.37 -7.51 -11.18
C GLY A 110 2.73 -6.40 -12.01
N THR A 111 1.92 -5.52 -11.40
CA THR A 111 1.33 -4.38 -12.11
C THR A 111 2.36 -3.33 -12.55
N GLY A 112 2.02 -2.60 -13.61
CA GLY A 112 2.73 -1.41 -14.08
C GLY A 112 1.82 -0.19 -14.16
N VAL A 113 2.34 0.88 -14.75
CA VAL A 113 1.53 2.00 -15.26
C VAL A 113 0.63 1.50 -16.38
N PHE A 114 1.18 0.68 -17.27
CA PHE A 114 0.50 0.02 -18.38
C PHE A 114 0.12 -1.42 -18.05
N ASN A 115 -0.53 -2.10 -19.01
CA ASN A 115 -0.78 -3.54 -18.92
C ASN A 115 0.53 -4.30 -19.06
N THR A 116 0.84 -5.13 -18.05
CA THR A 116 2.07 -5.91 -17.97
C THR A 116 1.84 -7.35 -18.42
N LEU A 117 2.81 -8.24 -18.17
CA LEU A 117 2.69 -9.68 -18.44
C LEU A 117 1.72 -10.41 -17.51
N VAL A 118 1.26 -9.76 -16.43
CA VAL A 118 0.24 -10.31 -15.53
C VAL A 118 -1.10 -9.64 -15.78
N ASP A 119 -2.18 -10.41 -15.68
CA ASP A 119 -3.55 -9.91 -15.76
C ASP A 119 -4.03 -9.46 -14.38
N GLU A 120 -3.41 -8.40 -13.86
CA GLU A 120 -3.74 -7.78 -12.58
C GLU A 120 -4.07 -6.29 -12.78
N PRO A 121 -4.85 -5.66 -11.87
CA PRO A 121 -5.22 -4.25 -11.95
C PRO A 121 -4.02 -3.30 -12.11
N ASN A 122 -3.91 -2.69 -13.29
CA ASN A 122 -2.93 -1.65 -13.59
C ASN A 122 -3.11 -0.40 -12.71
N MET A 123 -2.12 0.51 -12.72
CA MET A 123 -2.15 1.73 -11.89
C MET A 123 -3.43 2.56 -12.08
N THR A 124 -3.91 2.69 -13.32
CA THR A 124 -5.17 3.40 -13.61
C THR A 124 -6.36 2.74 -12.89
N THR A 125 -6.40 1.41 -12.89
CA THR A 125 -7.47 0.65 -12.21
C THR A 125 -7.37 0.77 -10.69
N GLN A 126 -6.16 0.75 -10.13
CA GLN A 126 -5.96 0.96 -8.69
C GLN A 126 -6.45 2.34 -8.24
N VAL A 127 -6.16 3.39 -9.02
CA VAL A 127 -6.67 4.75 -8.78
C VAL A 127 -8.19 4.80 -8.89
N LYS A 128 -8.79 4.10 -9.87
CA LYS A 128 -10.25 4.00 -10.01
C LYS A 128 -10.90 3.35 -8.79
N PHE A 129 -10.31 2.30 -8.21
CA PHE A 129 -10.81 1.71 -6.97
C PHE A 129 -10.84 2.73 -5.83
N PHE A 130 -9.79 3.53 -5.69
CA PHE A 130 -9.78 4.60 -4.69
C PHE A 130 -10.83 5.68 -4.95
N GLN A 131 -10.97 6.14 -6.20
CA GLN A 131 -12.00 7.11 -6.60
C GLN A 131 -13.42 6.61 -6.30
N GLN A 132 -13.70 5.35 -6.63
CA GLN A 132 -14.99 4.72 -6.32
C GLN A 132 -15.30 4.76 -4.82
N LEU A 133 -14.30 4.51 -3.95
CA LEU A 133 -14.50 4.59 -2.51
C LEU A 133 -14.74 6.01 -1.99
N LEU A 134 -14.29 7.05 -2.71
CA LEU A 134 -14.64 8.44 -2.40
C LEU A 134 -16.08 8.75 -2.84
N GLU A 135 -16.49 8.27 -4.01
CA GLU A 135 -17.86 8.43 -4.53
C GLU A 135 -18.89 7.73 -3.63
N GLU A 136 -18.58 6.51 -3.19
CA GLU A 136 -19.38 5.73 -2.24
C GLU A 136 -19.33 6.28 -0.80
N LYS A 137 -18.58 7.37 -0.55
CA LYS A 137 -18.37 7.97 0.78
C LYS A 137 -17.82 6.96 1.79
N VAL A 138 -17.05 5.99 1.33
CA VAL A 138 -16.31 5.05 2.19
C VAL A 138 -15.17 5.80 2.89
N PHE A 139 -14.46 6.63 2.12
CA PHE A 139 -13.56 7.67 2.61
C PHE A 139 -14.12 9.04 2.24
N THR A 140 -13.85 10.05 3.08
CA THR A 140 -14.35 11.41 2.93
C THR A 140 -13.20 12.39 2.68
N LYS A 141 -13.51 13.63 2.26
CA LYS A 141 -12.48 14.68 2.16
C LYS A 141 -11.73 14.91 3.48
N HIS A 142 -12.40 14.72 4.62
CA HIS A 142 -11.78 14.81 5.94
C HIS A 142 -10.69 13.74 6.12
N ASP A 143 -10.95 12.51 5.66
CA ASP A 143 -9.95 11.43 5.68
C ASP A 143 -8.71 11.77 4.84
N LEU A 144 -8.87 12.54 3.77
CA LEU A 144 -7.77 12.92 2.88
C LEU A 144 -6.88 14.02 3.46
N ASN A 145 -7.45 14.93 4.25
CA ASN A 145 -6.72 16.07 4.84
C ASN A 145 -5.54 15.63 5.71
N SER A 146 -5.62 14.45 6.32
CA SER A 146 -4.57 13.85 7.14
C SER A 146 -4.17 12.49 6.57
N SER A 147 -3.87 12.45 5.28
CA SER A 147 -3.46 11.21 4.62
C SER A 147 -2.13 11.34 3.89
N VAL A 148 -1.51 10.19 3.68
CA VAL A 148 -0.32 10.03 2.85
C VAL A 148 -0.61 8.99 1.78
N ALA A 149 -0.20 9.26 0.56
CA ALA A 149 -0.19 8.27 -0.52
C ALA A 149 1.23 7.72 -0.70
N LEU A 150 1.35 6.39 -0.69
CA LEU A 150 2.54 5.66 -1.09
C LEU A 150 2.31 5.08 -2.48
N VAL A 151 3.15 5.44 -3.45
CA VAL A 151 3.12 4.88 -4.81
C VAL A 151 4.42 4.12 -5.06
N SER A 152 4.34 2.82 -5.35
CA SER A 152 5.51 1.95 -5.64
C SER A 152 5.39 1.30 -7.01
N LEU A 153 6.25 1.68 -7.94
CA LEU A 153 6.31 1.04 -9.26
C LEU A 153 7.77 0.74 -9.63
N ALA A 154 8.04 -0.51 -9.96
CA ALA A 154 9.38 -0.96 -10.29
C ALA A 154 9.38 -2.03 -11.37
N GLY A 155 9.90 -1.66 -12.55
CA GLY A 155 10.43 -2.61 -13.53
C GLY A 155 9.42 -3.42 -14.34
N ASN A 156 8.16 -3.55 -13.91
CA ASN A 156 7.18 -4.40 -14.62
C ASN A 156 6.86 -3.89 -16.03
N ASP A 157 6.72 -2.57 -16.22
CA ASP A 157 6.53 -1.98 -17.55
C ASP A 157 7.73 -2.25 -18.47
N TYR A 158 8.96 -2.05 -17.96
CA TYR A 158 10.19 -2.29 -18.72
C TYR A 158 10.39 -3.78 -19.03
N ALA A 159 10.16 -4.67 -18.07
CA ALA A 159 10.24 -6.11 -18.29
C ALA A 159 9.22 -6.55 -19.35
N THR A 160 8.00 -6.02 -19.29
CA THR A 160 6.97 -6.29 -20.30
C THR A 160 7.40 -5.81 -21.68
N TYR A 161 7.94 -4.60 -21.79
CA TYR A 161 8.46 -4.05 -23.05
C TYR A 161 9.57 -4.94 -23.62
N LEU A 162 10.55 -5.33 -22.81
CA LEU A 162 11.66 -6.18 -23.26
C LEU A 162 11.18 -7.55 -23.74
N VAL A 163 10.22 -8.17 -23.05
CA VAL A 163 9.66 -9.46 -23.46
C VAL A 163 8.91 -9.35 -24.78
N LYS A 164 8.04 -8.34 -24.95
CA LYS A 164 7.25 -8.15 -26.17
C LYS A 164 8.12 -7.81 -27.38
N ASN A 165 9.11 -6.94 -27.20
CA ASN A 165 9.99 -6.53 -28.30
C ASN A 165 11.03 -7.60 -28.67
N ASN A 166 11.44 -8.46 -27.74
CA ASN A 166 12.29 -9.60 -28.07
C ASN A 166 11.52 -10.76 -28.71
N SER A 167 10.20 -10.87 -28.49
CA SER A 167 9.37 -11.84 -29.21
C SER A 167 9.09 -11.46 -30.66
N ASP A 168 9.27 -10.20 -31.04
CA ASP A 168 9.16 -9.73 -32.44
C ASP A 168 10.44 -9.97 -33.26
N LEU A 169 11.50 -10.52 -32.64
CA LEU A 169 12.81 -10.79 -33.25
C LEU A 169 13.10 -12.29 -33.45
N GLN A 170 12.11 -13.16 -33.23
CA GLN A 170 12.17 -14.60 -33.55
C GLN A 170 11.09 -14.96 -34.57
#